data_AF-A0A8T7L3I4-F1
#
_entry.id   AF-A0A8T7L3I4-F1
#
_cell.length_a   1.000
_cell.length_b   1.000
_cell.length_c   1.000
_cell.angle_alpha   90.00
_cell.angle_beta   90.00
_cell.angle_gamma   90.00
#
_symmetry.space_group_name_H-M   'P 1'
#
loop_
_entity.id
_entity.type
_entity.pdbx_description
1 polymer ?
#
loop_
_entity_poly.entity_id
_entity_poly.type
_entity_poly.pdbx_seq_one_letter_code
_entity_poly.pdbx_strand_id
1 'polypeptide(L)'
;MDTLPKLVILALAAVIVGAVSLLRRPLVTLLVLAALAVLIVAGINLDAIITGAGNVLTYVFSPSSRVEPEQVVVCSEDSACSTIWSVGFAILLLLGFITGFAYTTLLERRFVAWFQHRVGPNRVGPLGLLQPLADAIKLIFKEDIVPQKAYFWVWLLAPMLKVVPVLLVLGVIPLGPNLLIPWFDGKWYEVSLALADLNVGVLWLLAITSLGTYGIVLAGWSSNNKYAMLGGLRSTAQMISYELSLGLTMAVPVMIVGSMNLKDIVNAQAAPPVISWFVFQNPLAAAILMIALVAEINRAPFDLPEAEQELTAGFMTEYSGMKFASFMMAEYLGMIAVSMIVVVLYFGGYHLVLVNEVPILGPLVLTAKVIPLLIGLVWVRATLPRIRYDRLMQFGWKVMLPLALLAVVWTAMALVIGDVFQSTLLYGVVSGVLFLVVVGGSLYFLTRAGQPADAEEDLADDPIITGERRDVGWALLNVVGAILGGLFALVDFVASIFRGLARAGGIPDEEATALATREDPAAPKRQTTGGD
;
A
#
# COMPACT_ATOMS: atom_id res chain seq x y z
N MET A 1 17.21 1.19 -29.60
CA MET A 1 16.39 0.51 -28.57
C MET A 1 17.11 -0.65 -27.88
N ASP A 2 18.39 -0.93 -28.19
CA ASP A 2 19.13 -2.10 -27.64
C ASP A 2 20.10 -1.81 -26.49
N THR A 3 20.14 -0.57 -25.98
CA THR A 3 21.11 -0.12 -24.96
C THR A 3 20.52 -0.08 -23.54
N LEU A 4 19.19 0.03 -23.41
CA LEU A 4 18.47 0.12 -22.14
C LEU A 4 18.49 -1.17 -21.29
N PRO A 5 18.29 -2.39 -21.84
CA PRO A 5 18.42 -3.61 -21.04
C PRO A 5 19.85 -3.83 -20.55
N LYS A 6 20.86 -3.41 -21.33
CA LYS A 6 22.28 -3.48 -20.94
C LYS A 6 22.60 -2.58 -19.75
N LEU A 7 21.95 -1.41 -19.66
CA LEU A 7 22.13 -0.44 -18.58
C LEU A 7 21.46 -0.89 -17.27
N VAL A 8 20.28 -1.51 -17.34
CA VAL A 8 19.57 -2.07 -16.18
C VAL A 8 20.29 -3.30 -15.62
N ILE A 9 20.87 -4.12 -16.50
CA ILE A 9 21.69 -5.28 -16.10
C ILE A 9 23.04 -4.83 -15.51
N LEU A 10 23.66 -3.78 -16.04
CA LEU A 10 24.84 -3.15 -15.44
C LEU A 10 24.53 -2.54 -14.07
N ALA A 11 23.34 -1.96 -13.88
CA ALA A 11 22.89 -1.44 -12.59
C ALA A 11 22.63 -2.58 -11.58
N LEU A 12 21.99 -3.68 -12.00
CA LEU A 12 21.79 -4.88 -11.16
C LEU A 12 23.11 -5.56 -10.83
N ALA A 13 24.05 -5.67 -11.78
CA ALA A 13 25.39 -6.17 -11.54
C ALA A 13 26.17 -5.26 -10.59
N ALA A 14 26.04 -3.93 -10.71
CA ALA A 14 26.66 -2.96 -9.80
C ALA A 14 26.04 -3.02 -8.39
N VAL A 15 24.73 -3.28 -8.27
CA VAL A 15 24.05 -3.50 -6.98
C VAL A 15 24.47 -4.83 -6.34
N ILE A 16 24.66 -5.88 -7.13
CA ILE A 16 25.17 -7.17 -6.65
C ILE A 16 26.64 -7.06 -6.25
N VAL A 17 27.48 -6.36 -7.02
CA VAL A 17 28.88 -6.07 -6.67
C VAL A 17 28.97 -5.18 -5.43
N GLY A 18 28.07 -4.19 -5.30
CA GLY A 18 27.92 -3.37 -4.10
C GLY A 18 27.50 -4.20 -2.88
N ALA A 19 26.54 -5.10 -3.04
CA ALA A 19 26.08 -6.02 -1.99
C ALA A 19 27.15 -7.06 -1.59
N VAL A 20 27.99 -7.48 -2.54
CA VAL A 20 29.13 -8.39 -2.30
C VAL A 20 30.32 -7.64 -1.67
N SER A 21 30.51 -6.35 -1.96
CA SER A 21 31.53 -5.51 -1.31
C SER A 21 31.22 -5.20 0.18
N LEU A 22 29.94 -5.33 0.57
CA LEU A 22 29.47 -5.25 1.95
C LEU A 22 29.80 -6.50 2.79
N LEU A 23 30.10 -7.63 2.14
CA LEU A 23 30.69 -8.80 2.80
C LEU A 23 32.21 -8.57 2.88
N ARG A 24 32.73 -8.20 4.07
CA ARG A 24 34.16 -7.93 4.39
C ARG A 24 35.12 -9.11 4.11
N ARG A 25 35.14 -9.69 2.90
CA ARG A 25 36.01 -10.80 2.49
C ARG A 25 36.63 -10.48 1.12
N PRO A 26 37.84 -9.90 1.09
CA PRO A 26 38.48 -9.41 -0.15
C PRO A 26 38.78 -10.51 -1.18
N LEU A 27 38.77 -11.77 -0.75
CA LEU A 27 39.01 -12.94 -1.61
C LEU A 27 37.80 -13.29 -2.50
N VAL A 28 36.58 -13.03 -2.02
CA VAL A 28 35.35 -13.37 -2.76
C VAL A 28 35.06 -12.33 -3.84
N THR A 29 35.30 -11.06 -3.56
CA THR A 29 35.18 -9.97 -4.55
C THR A 29 36.20 -10.11 -5.69
N LEU A 30 37.44 -10.51 -5.39
CA LEU A 30 38.47 -10.78 -6.40
C LEU A 30 38.14 -12.00 -7.29
N LEU A 31 37.59 -13.07 -6.71
CA LEU A 31 37.18 -14.26 -7.48
C LEU A 31 35.99 -13.96 -8.40
N VAL A 32 35.03 -13.16 -7.95
CA VAL A 32 33.87 -12.75 -8.76
C VAL A 32 34.30 -11.83 -9.91
N LEU A 33 35.20 -10.87 -9.65
CA LEU A 33 35.77 -10.00 -10.69
C LEU A 33 36.63 -10.77 -11.70
N ALA A 34 37.41 -11.76 -11.25
CA ALA A 34 38.19 -12.64 -12.13
C ALA A 34 37.28 -13.53 -12.99
N ALA A 35 36.20 -14.08 -12.42
CA ALA A 35 35.22 -14.88 -13.17
C ALA A 35 34.48 -14.04 -14.22
N LEU A 36 34.10 -12.80 -13.89
CA LEU A 36 33.49 -11.85 -14.82
C LEU A 36 34.46 -11.43 -15.93
N ALA A 37 35.74 -11.19 -15.61
CA ALA A 37 36.76 -10.87 -16.60
C ALA A 37 37.02 -12.05 -17.55
N VAL A 38 37.04 -13.29 -17.05
CA VAL A 38 37.17 -14.50 -17.87
C VAL A 38 35.96 -14.69 -18.79
N LEU A 39 34.75 -14.39 -18.33
CA LEU A 39 33.53 -14.44 -19.14
C LEU A 39 33.50 -13.38 -20.25
N ILE A 40 34.04 -12.18 -19.98
CA ILE A 40 34.14 -11.10 -20.98
C ILE A 40 35.21 -11.39 -22.03
N VAL A 41 36.36 -11.97 -21.63
CA VAL A 41 37.46 -12.34 -22.53
C VAL A 41 37.11 -13.55 -23.40
N ALA A 42 36.25 -14.46 -22.92
CA ALA A 42 35.84 -15.66 -23.65
C ALA A 42 34.82 -15.40 -24.77
N GLY A 43 34.35 -14.16 -24.99
CA GLY A 43 33.46 -13.83 -26.11
C GLY A 43 32.14 -14.62 -26.13
N ILE A 44 31.67 -15.08 -24.96
CA ILE A 44 30.48 -15.91 -24.87
C ILE A 44 29.26 -14.97 -24.90
N ASN A 45 28.41 -15.13 -25.91
CA ASN A 45 27.15 -14.40 -26.03
C ASN A 45 26.32 -14.61 -24.76
N LEU A 46 26.11 -13.54 -23.99
CA LEU A 46 25.33 -13.56 -22.75
C LEU A 46 23.91 -14.11 -23.00
N ASP A 47 23.35 -13.83 -24.17
CA ASP A 47 22.04 -14.32 -24.60
C ASP A 47 22.00 -15.85 -24.69
N ALA A 48 23.06 -16.51 -25.17
CA ALA A 48 23.09 -17.98 -25.27
C ALA A 48 23.17 -18.66 -23.89
N ILE A 49 23.83 -18.03 -22.91
CA ILE A 49 23.84 -18.51 -21.52
C ILE A 49 22.48 -18.27 -20.87
N ILE A 50 21.84 -17.12 -21.10
CA ILE A 50 20.52 -16.81 -20.53
C ILE A 50 19.46 -17.73 -21.13
N THR A 51 19.45 -17.94 -22.44
CA THR A 51 18.53 -18.89 -23.09
C THR A 51 18.85 -20.33 -22.72
N GLY A 52 20.14 -20.71 -22.60
CA GLY A 52 20.55 -22.03 -22.13
C GLY A 52 20.17 -22.30 -20.68
N ALA A 53 20.37 -21.33 -19.79
CA ALA A 53 19.97 -21.41 -18.39
C ALA A 53 18.44 -21.40 -18.24
N GLY A 54 17.72 -20.59 -19.03
CA GLY A 54 16.26 -20.60 -19.11
C GLY A 54 15.71 -21.94 -19.59
N ASN A 55 16.33 -22.55 -20.61
CA ASN A 55 15.98 -23.89 -21.11
C ASN A 55 16.28 -25.00 -20.09
N VAL A 56 17.36 -24.88 -19.31
CA VAL A 56 17.67 -25.83 -18.23
C VAL A 56 16.76 -25.62 -17.02
N LEU A 57 16.44 -24.37 -16.66
CA LEU A 57 15.50 -24.07 -15.57
C LEU A 57 14.08 -24.53 -15.93
N THR A 58 13.60 -24.24 -17.13
CA THR A 58 12.31 -24.74 -17.64
C THR A 58 12.32 -26.26 -17.70
N TYR A 59 13.39 -26.86 -18.22
CA TYR A 59 13.51 -28.31 -18.23
C TYR A 59 13.44 -28.89 -16.81
N VAL A 60 14.10 -28.33 -15.80
CA VAL A 60 14.17 -28.87 -14.43
C VAL A 60 12.94 -28.56 -13.58
N PHE A 61 12.37 -27.35 -13.69
CA PHE A 61 11.36 -26.82 -12.78
C PHE A 61 9.99 -26.56 -13.40
N SER A 62 9.78 -26.81 -14.71
CA SER A 62 8.45 -26.79 -15.33
C SER A 62 7.97 -28.22 -15.63
N PRO A 63 7.09 -28.81 -14.80
CA PRO A 63 6.51 -30.11 -15.12
C PRO A 63 5.59 -30.09 -16.34
N SER A 64 5.01 -28.93 -16.66
CA SER A 64 4.09 -28.75 -17.79
C SER A 64 4.67 -29.13 -19.15
N SER A 65 6.00 -29.06 -19.31
CA SER A 65 6.69 -29.46 -20.54
C SER A 65 7.00 -30.97 -20.63
N ARG A 66 6.80 -31.72 -19.54
CA ARG A 66 7.16 -33.14 -19.40
C ARG A 66 5.96 -34.08 -19.33
N VAL A 67 4.75 -33.55 -19.14
CA VAL A 67 3.55 -34.32 -18.82
C VAL A 67 2.61 -34.29 -20.01
N GLU A 68 2.23 -35.46 -20.51
CA GLU A 68 1.20 -35.57 -21.55
C GLU A 68 -0.15 -35.06 -20.98
N PRO A 69 -0.93 -34.27 -21.75
CA PRO A 69 -2.15 -33.63 -21.24
C PRO A 69 -3.20 -34.63 -20.71
N GLU A 70 -3.16 -35.90 -21.13
CA GLU A 70 -4.03 -36.98 -20.60
C GLU A 70 -3.69 -37.41 -19.16
N GLN A 71 -2.50 -37.06 -18.65
CA GLN A 71 -2.06 -37.38 -17.27
C GLN A 71 -2.30 -36.25 -16.27
N VAL A 72 -2.79 -35.09 -16.73
CA VAL A 72 -3.10 -33.93 -15.89
C VAL A 72 -4.58 -33.97 -15.48
N VAL A 73 -4.83 -34.13 -14.18
CA VAL A 73 -6.16 -34.01 -13.59
C VAL A 73 -6.30 -32.59 -13.04
N VAL A 74 -7.27 -31.83 -13.56
CA VAL A 74 -7.58 -30.50 -13.02
C VAL A 74 -8.36 -30.68 -11.72
N CYS A 75 -7.80 -30.23 -10.59
CA CYS A 75 -8.42 -30.48 -9.28
C CYS A 75 -9.77 -29.78 -9.07
N SER A 76 -10.15 -28.82 -9.91
CA SER A 76 -11.50 -28.22 -9.86
C SER A 76 -12.61 -29.20 -10.27
N GLU A 77 -12.30 -30.22 -11.07
CA GLU A 77 -13.30 -31.17 -11.59
C GLU A 77 -13.56 -32.34 -10.63
N ASP A 78 -12.58 -32.68 -9.78
CA ASP A 78 -12.73 -33.71 -8.75
C ASP A 78 -13.06 -33.10 -7.38
N SER A 79 -14.25 -33.40 -6.86
CA SER A 79 -14.72 -32.92 -5.55
C SER A 79 -13.83 -33.35 -4.38
N ALA A 80 -13.18 -34.52 -4.47
CA ALA A 80 -12.27 -34.98 -3.44
C ALA A 80 -10.93 -34.21 -3.49
N CYS A 81 -10.33 -34.04 -4.67
CA CYS A 81 -9.09 -33.25 -4.79
C CYS A 81 -9.33 -31.80 -4.34
N SER A 82 -10.40 -31.16 -4.82
CA SER A 82 -10.73 -29.77 -4.48
C SER A 82 -10.86 -29.56 -2.97
N THR A 83 -11.57 -30.46 -2.28
CA THR A 83 -11.78 -30.35 -0.83
C THR A 83 -10.49 -30.59 -0.03
N ILE A 84 -9.73 -31.63 -0.37
CA ILE A 84 -8.49 -31.95 0.34
C ILE A 84 -7.44 -30.86 0.11
N TRP A 85 -7.30 -30.39 -1.13
CA TRP A 85 -6.38 -29.32 -1.48
C TRP A 85 -6.75 -28.01 -0.77
N SER A 86 -8.01 -27.59 -0.85
CA SER A 86 -8.45 -26.33 -0.22
C SER A 86 -8.24 -26.34 1.30
N VAL A 87 -8.56 -27.44 1.98
CA VAL A 87 -8.33 -27.58 3.44
C VAL A 87 -6.83 -27.59 3.76
N GLY A 88 -6.03 -28.39 3.04
CA GLY A 88 -4.59 -28.46 3.25
C GLY A 88 -3.88 -27.13 2.98
N PHE A 89 -4.26 -26.46 1.89
CA PHE A 89 -3.75 -25.15 1.52
C PHE A 89 -4.17 -24.07 2.53
N ALA A 90 -5.43 -24.09 3.02
CA ALA A 90 -5.87 -23.18 4.07
C ALA A 90 -5.04 -23.32 5.36
N ILE A 91 -4.73 -24.55 5.79
CA ILE A 91 -3.90 -24.79 6.98
C ILE A 91 -2.48 -24.27 6.74
N LEU A 92 -1.89 -24.56 5.58
CA LEU A 92 -0.54 -24.10 5.23
C LEU A 92 -0.47 -22.57 5.18
N LEU A 93 -1.47 -21.93 4.57
CA LEU A 93 -1.59 -20.49 4.46
C LEU A 93 -1.77 -19.84 5.85
N LEU A 94 -2.61 -20.42 6.71
CA LEU A 94 -2.81 -19.95 8.07
C LEU A 94 -1.52 -20.05 8.91
N LEU A 95 -0.80 -21.17 8.83
CA LEU A 95 0.51 -21.32 9.49
C LEU A 95 1.54 -20.34 8.92
N GLY A 96 1.54 -20.14 7.60
CA GLY A 96 2.39 -19.18 6.90
C GLY A 96 2.14 -17.74 7.35
N PHE A 97 0.89 -17.33 7.51
CA PHE A 97 0.56 -15.97 7.99
C PHE A 97 0.77 -15.80 9.49
N ILE A 98 0.52 -16.82 10.30
CA ILE A 98 0.85 -16.79 11.75
C ILE A 98 2.36 -16.61 11.96
N THR A 99 3.17 -17.37 11.24
CA THR A 99 4.62 -17.20 11.29
C THR A 99 5.05 -15.87 10.67
N GLY A 100 4.42 -15.47 9.56
CA GLY A 100 4.60 -14.19 8.90
C GLY A 100 4.46 -13.01 9.86
N PHE A 101 3.31 -12.86 10.54
CA PHE A 101 3.12 -11.74 11.47
C PHE A 101 4.15 -11.80 12.61
N ALA A 102 4.42 -12.98 13.18
CA ALA A 102 5.37 -13.14 14.27
C ALA A 102 6.77 -12.61 13.86
N TYR A 103 7.25 -12.93 12.66
CA TYR A 103 8.52 -12.41 12.18
C TYR A 103 8.46 -10.95 11.69
N THR A 104 7.31 -10.44 11.23
CA THR A 104 7.19 -8.99 10.95
C THR A 104 7.37 -8.14 12.20
N THR A 105 6.92 -8.60 13.38
CA THR A 105 7.17 -7.89 14.65
C THR A 105 8.67 -7.81 14.97
N LEU A 106 9.42 -8.89 14.69
CA LEU A 106 10.87 -8.93 14.88
C LEU A 106 11.58 -8.03 13.87
N LEU A 107 11.16 -8.08 12.60
CA LEU A 107 11.67 -7.23 11.53
C LEU A 107 11.53 -5.76 11.92
N GLU A 108 10.34 -5.35 12.38
CA GLU A 108 10.11 -3.99 12.84
C GLU A 108 11.02 -3.61 14.00
N ARG A 109 11.12 -4.43 15.05
CA ARG A 109 11.98 -4.13 16.21
C ARG A 109 13.43 -3.91 15.80
N ARG A 110 13.94 -4.67 14.82
CA ARG A 110 15.31 -4.51 14.31
C ARG A 110 15.46 -3.25 13.47
N PHE A 111 14.51 -2.98 12.58
CA PHE A 111 14.59 -1.85 11.66
C PHE A 111 14.45 -0.50 12.38
N VAL A 112 13.52 -0.39 13.33
CA VAL A 112 13.37 0.80 14.18
C VAL A 112 14.61 1.01 15.06
N ALA A 113 15.20 -0.07 15.59
CA ALA A 113 16.44 0.03 16.35
C ALA A 113 17.58 0.62 15.52
N TRP A 114 17.71 0.21 14.24
CA TRP A 114 18.71 0.76 13.33
C TRP A 114 18.51 2.25 13.04
N PHE A 115 17.29 2.72 12.82
CA PHE A 115 17.01 4.16 12.69
C PHE A 115 17.40 4.95 13.94
N GLN A 116 17.20 4.36 15.12
CA GLN A 116 17.52 4.97 16.41
C GLN A 116 18.98 4.77 16.83
N HIS A 117 19.84 4.27 15.94
CA HIS A 117 21.25 3.96 16.22
C HIS A 117 21.44 3.08 17.48
N ARG A 118 20.51 2.15 17.72
CA ARG A 118 20.59 1.14 18.77
C ARG A 118 20.51 -0.27 18.18
N VAL A 119 20.94 -1.25 18.96
CA VAL A 119 20.94 -2.64 18.53
C VAL A 119 19.57 -3.27 18.83
N GLY A 120 18.98 -3.92 17.84
CA GLY A 120 17.73 -4.67 17.99
C GLY A 120 17.88 -5.94 18.86
N PRO A 121 16.81 -6.73 19.02
CA PRO A 121 16.83 -7.92 19.87
C PRO A 121 17.93 -8.92 19.48
N ASN A 122 18.88 -9.18 20.39
CA ASN A 122 20.05 -10.04 20.19
C ASN A 122 20.21 -11.16 21.24
N ARG A 123 19.21 -11.37 22.11
CA ARG A 123 19.34 -12.24 23.31
C ARG A 123 18.58 -13.56 23.22
N VAL A 124 17.33 -13.54 22.74
CA VAL A 124 16.46 -14.73 22.73
C VAL A 124 16.70 -15.52 21.45
N GLY A 125 17.79 -16.30 21.42
CA GLY A 125 18.25 -17.07 20.26
C GLY A 125 19.20 -16.31 19.32
N PRO A 126 19.77 -16.98 18.29
CA PRO A 126 20.63 -16.32 17.31
C PRO A 126 19.83 -15.23 16.58
N LEU A 127 20.35 -14.00 16.56
CA LEU A 127 19.69 -12.82 15.97
C LEU A 127 18.30 -12.50 16.56
N GLY A 128 17.97 -13.02 17.76
CA GLY A 128 16.68 -12.81 18.41
C GLY A 128 15.50 -13.58 17.79
N LEU A 129 15.74 -14.56 16.91
CA LEU A 129 14.69 -15.28 16.17
C LEU A 129 13.64 -15.97 17.05
N LEU A 130 13.98 -16.32 18.29
CA LEU A 130 13.05 -16.96 19.23
C LEU A 130 12.25 -15.94 20.05
N GLN A 131 12.44 -14.63 19.83
CA GLN A 131 11.70 -13.59 20.55
C GLN A 131 10.18 -13.66 20.33
N PRO A 132 9.65 -13.83 19.10
CA PRO A 132 8.20 -13.90 18.90
C PRO A 132 7.58 -15.13 19.58
N LEU A 133 8.33 -16.24 19.67
CA LEU A 133 7.90 -17.43 20.39
C LEU A 133 7.81 -17.16 21.90
N ALA A 134 8.80 -16.48 22.47
CA ALA A 134 8.76 -16.08 23.89
C ALA A 134 7.60 -15.12 24.19
N ASP A 135 7.33 -14.17 23.29
CA ASP A 135 6.21 -13.24 23.41
C ASP A 135 4.85 -13.98 23.32
N ALA A 136 4.72 -14.95 22.42
CA ALA A 136 3.52 -15.78 22.29
C ALA A 136 3.27 -16.62 23.55
N ILE A 137 4.29 -17.33 24.06
CA ILE A 137 4.20 -18.11 25.30
C ILE A 137 3.78 -17.20 26.46
N LYS A 138 4.41 -16.03 26.60
CA LYS A 138 4.05 -15.05 27.62
C LYS A 138 2.57 -14.67 27.54
N LEU A 139 2.06 -14.38 26.34
CA LEU A 139 0.68 -13.91 26.16
C LEU A 139 -0.37 -15.01 26.40
N ILE A 140 -0.03 -16.28 26.15
CA ILE A 140 -0.90 -17.43 26.45
C ILE A 140 -1.05 -17.66 27.96
N PHE A 141 0.05 -17.58 28.71
CA PHE A 141 0.04 -17.77 30.17
C PHE A 141 -0.27 -16.50 30.96
N LYS A 142 -0.38 -15.36 30.28
CA LYS A 142 -0.77 -14.09 30.91
C LYS A 142 -2.24 -14.17 31.32
N GLU A 143 -2.51 -13.72 32.54
CA GLU A 143 -3.86 -13.63 33.08
C GLU A 143 -4.79 -12.83 32.16
N ASP A 144 -5.92 -13.43 31.86
CA ASP A 144 -6.99 -12.87 31.04
C ASP A 144 -8.06 -12.25 31.95
N ILE A 145 -7.97 -10.94 32.15
CA ILE A 145 -8.83 -10.19 33.07
C ILE A 145 -10.09 -9.76 32.31
N VAL A 146 -11.26 -10.08 32.87
CA VAL A 146 -12.57 -9.62 32.36
C VAL A 146 -13.08 -8.48 33.24
N PRO A 147 -13.31 -7.26 32.71
CA PRO A 147 -13.88 -6.17 33.49
C PRO A 147 -15.32 -6.50 33.93
N GLN A 148 -15.66 -6.26 35.20
CA GLN A 148 -16.99 -6.61 35.76
C GLN A 148 -18.16 -5.90 35.08
N LYS A 149 -17.93 -4.69 34.56
CA LYS A 149 -18.96 -3.87 33.91
C LYS A 149 -18.97 -4.02 32.39
N ALA A 150 -18.09 -4.84 31.82
CA ALA A 150 -18.00 -5.05 30.37
C ALA A 150 -19.16 -5.93 29.87
N TYR A 151 -19.59 -5.68 28.63
CA TYR A 151 -20.56 -6.53 27.94
C TYR A 151 -19.88 -7.79 27.42
N PHE A 152 -19.94 -8.87 28.20
CA PHE A 152 -19.14 -10.09 28.01
C PHE A 152 -19.09 -10.64 26.57
N TRP A 153 -20.25 -10.84 25.93
CA TRP A 153 -20.29 -11.43 24.58
C TRP A 153 -19.64 -10.55 23.52
N VAL A 154 -19.90 -9.24 23.57
CA VAL A 154 -19.32 -8.29 22.62
C VAL A 154 -17.82 -8.14 22.88
N TRP A 155 -17.42 -8.10 24.16
CA TRP A 155 -16.02 -8.01 24.55
C TRP A 155 -15.22 -9.23 24.09
N LEU A 156 -15.78 -10.43 24.19
CA LEU A 156 -15.16 -11.67 23.73
C LEU A 156 -15.07 -11.76 22.20
N LEU A 157 -16.10 -11.31 21.48
CA LEU A 157 -16.18 -11.42 20.02
C LEU A 157 -15.44 -10.29 19.28
N ALA A 158 -15.29 -9.11 19.87
CA ALA A 158 -14.66 -7.96 19.22
C ALA A 158 -13.25 -8.24 18.65
N PRO A 159 -12.33 -8.91 19.37
CA PRO A 159 -11.02 -9.26 18.82
C PRO A 159 -11.12 -10.24 17.64
N MET A 160 -12.08 -11.18 17.67
CA MET A 160 -12.32 -12.12 16.57
C MET A 160 -12.83 -11.38 15.33
N LEU A 161 -13.71 -10.39 15.51
CA LEU A 161 -14.21 -9.53 14.44
C LEU A 161 -13.13 -8.66 13.80
N LYS A 162 -11.98 -8.44 14.46
CA LYS A 162 -10.83 -7.77 13.83
C LYS A 162 -9.91 -8.76 13.11
N VAL A 163 -9.65 -9.93 13.69
CA VAL A 163 -8.74 -10.94 13.10
C VAL A 163 -9.34 -11.63 11.87
N VAL A 164 -10.60 -12.07 11.94
CA VAL A 164 -11.22 -12.90 10.89
C VAL A 164 -11.26 -12.17 9.55
N PRO A 165 -11.69 -10.91 9.44
CA PRO A 165 -11.69 -10.20 8.16
C PRO A 165 -10.30 -10.09 7.52
N VAL A 166 -9.26 -9.86 8.32
CA VAL A 166 -7.88 -9.77 7.80
C VAL A 166 -7.41 -11.11 7.23
N LEU A 167 -7.70 -12.22 7.92
CA LEU A 167 -7.38 -13.56 7.42
C LEU A 167 -8.17 -13.91 6.15
N LEU A 168 -9.44 -13.50 6.08
CA LEU A 168 -10.26 -13.66 4.88
C LEU A 168 -9.62 -12.91 3.70
N VAL A 169 -9.30 -11.62 3.86
CA VAL A 169 -8.62 -10.80 2.83
C VAL A 169 -7.38 -11.51 2.29
N LEU A 170 -6.55 -12.07 3.17
CA LEU A 170 -5.33 -12.80 2.79
C LEU A 170 -5.60 -14.11 2.03
N GLY A 171 -6.77 -14.73 2.19
CA GLY A 171 -7.14 -15.97 1.49
C GLY A 171 -7.50 -15.78 0.02
N VAL A 172 -8.04 -14.62 -0.36
CA VAL A 172 -8.50 -14.34 -1.75
C VAL A 172 -7.36 -13.83 -2.64
N ILE A 173 -6.25 -13.40 -2.06
CA ILE A 173 -5.11 -12.87 -2.81
C ILE A 173 -4.39 -14.02 -3.55
N PRO A 174 -4.20 -13.93 -4.89
CA PRO A 174 -3.52 -14.96 -5.65
C PRO A 174 -2.00 -14.94 -5.38
N LEU A 175 -1.46 -16.07 -4.89
CA LEU A 175 -0.03 -16.18 -4.54
C LEU A 175 0.86 -16.53 -5.75
N GLY A 176 0.30 -17.11 -6.80
CA GLY A 176 1.07 -17.54 -7.97
C GLY A 176 0.19 -18.09 -9.09
N PRO A 177 0.81 -18.46 -10.23
CA PRO A 177 0.13 -19.17 -11.30
C PRO A 177 -0.28 -20.58 -10.85
N ASN A 178 -1.12 -21.28 -11.60
CA ASN A 178 -1.51 -22.65 -11.26
C ASN A 178 -0.25 -23.54 -11.19
N LEU A 179 -0.16 -24.38 -10.16
CA LEU A 179 0.97 -25.27 -9.92
C LEU A 179 0.58 -26.71 -10.30
N LEU A 180 1.49 -27.41 -10.97
CA LEU A 180 1.34 -28.83 -11.29
C LEU A 180 2.11 -29.66 -10.25
N ILE A 181 1.39 -30.42 -9.44
CA ILE A 181 1.97 -31.25 -8.38
C ILE A 181 1.78 -32.73 -8.72
N PRO A 182 2.85 -33.56 -8.68
CA PRO A 182 2.71 -34.99 -8.82
C PRO A 182 2.17 -35.59 -7.52
N TRP A 183 1.20 -36.50 -7.61
CA TRP A 183 0.67 -37.23 -6.45
C TRP A 183 1.09 -38.69 -6.44
N PHE A 184 0.88 -39.37 -5.30
CA PHE A 184 1.27 -40.76 -5.08
C PHE A 184 0.62 -41.77 -6.06
N ASP A 185 -0.44 -41.38 -6.76
CA ASP A 185 -1.14 -42.21 -7.76
C ASP A 185 -0.50 -42.15 -9.17
N GLY A 186 0.63 -41.44 -9.32
CA GLY A 186 1.32 -41.29 -10.61
C GLY A 186 0.66 -40.30 -11.57
N LYS A 187 -0.38 -39.58 -11.13
CA LYS A 187 -1.06 -38.50 -11.88
C LYS A 187 -0.54 -37.12 -11.45
N TRP A 188 -0.64 -36.16 -12.36
CA TRP A 188 -0.33 -34.76 -12.10
C TRP A 188 -1.60 -33.98 -11.83
N TYR A 189 -1.60 -33.18 -10.78
CA TYR A 189 -2.75 -32.37 -10.40
C TYR A 189 -2.46 -30.90 -10.61
N GLU A 190 -3.31 -30.23 -11.37
CA GLU A 190 -3.26 -28.78 -11.51
C GLU A 190 -4.03 -28.12 -10.37
N VAL A 191 -3.32 -27.37 -9.54
CA VAL A 191 -3.84 -26.73 -8.33
C VAL A 191 -3.65 -25.22 -8.39
N SER A 192 -4.70 -24.48 -7.99
CA SER A 192 -4.65 -23.02 -7.87
C SER A 192 -3.93 -22.60 -6.59
N LEU A 193 -3.10 -21.57 -6.69
CA LEU A 193 -2.38 -20.93 -5.58
C LEU A 193 -3.18 -19.76 -4.94
N ALA A 194 -4.51 -19.79 -5.07
CA ALA A 194 -5.45 -18.91 -4.39
C ALA A 194 -6.50 -19.78 -3.68
N LEU A 195 -6.95 -19.38 -2.48
CA LEU A 195 -7.93 -20.17 -1.72
C LEU A 195 -9.32 -20.11 -2.37
N ALA A 196 -9.70 -18.93 -2.86
CA ALA A 196 -10.94 -18.71 -3.57
C ALA A 196 -10.71 -17.72 -4.72
N ASP A 197 -11.17 -18.09 -5.90
CA ASP A 197 -11.20 -17.21 -7.08
C ASP A 197 -12.60 -16.61 -7.20
N LEU A 198 -12.72 -15.30 -6.96
CA LEU A 198 -13.99 -14.59 -6.91
C LEU A 198 -14.12 -13.65 -8.10
N ASN A 199 -15.21 -13.76 -8.85
CA ASN A 199 -15.53 -12.84 -9.96
C ASN A 199 -15.59 -11.37 -9.52
N VAL A 200 -15.99 -11.13 -8.27
CA VAL A 200 -16.11 -9.80 -7.65
C VAL A 200 -15.05 -9.59 -6.56
N GLY A 201 -13.79 -9.97 -6.84
CA GLY A 201 -12.69 -9.95 -5.87
C GLY A 201 -12.43 -8.58 -5.24
N VAL A 202 -12.34 -7.51 -6.04
CA VAL A 202 -12.09 -6.14 -5.50
C VAL A 202 -13.23 -5.65 -4.60
N LEU A 203 -14.48 -5.87 -5.00
CA LEU A 203 -15.64 -5.50 -4.18
C LEU A 203 -15.68 -6.31 -2.88
N TRP A 204 -15.30 -7.58 -2.95
CA TRP A 204 -15.21 -8.44 -1.78
C TRP A 204 -14.11 -7.96 -0.81
N LEU A 205 -12.94 -7.54 -1.31
CA LEU A 205 -11.90 -6.93 -0.48
C LEU A 205 -12.44 -5.72 0.29
N LEU A 206 -13.11 -4.79 -0.42
CA LEU A 206 -13.72 -3.60 0.19
C LEU A 206 -14.72 -3.98 1.29
N ALA A 207 -15.65 -4.89 0.99
CA ALA A 207 -16.68 -5.30 1.94
C ALA A 207 -16.10 -5.95 3.21
N ILE A 208 -15.08 -6.80 3.07
CA ILE A 208 -14.46 -7.47 4.21
C ILE A 208 -13.59 -6.50 5.01
N THR A 209 -12.87 -5.56 4.38
CA THR A 209 -12.12 -4.54 5.11
C THR A 209 -13.04 -3.66 5.96
N SER A 210 -14.23 -3.29 5.44
CA SER A 210 -15.24 -2.54 6.21
C SER A 210 -15.63 -3.26 7.50
N LEU A 211 -15.78 -4.59 7.46
CA LEU A 211 -16.12 -5.40 8.64
C LEU A 211 -15.05 -5.34 9.73
N GLY A 212 -13.78 -5.17 9.35
CA GLY A 212 -12.67 -5.03 10.30
C GLY A 212 -12.78 -3.78 11.18
N THR A 213 -13.40 -2.71 10.70
CA THR A 213 -13.60 -1.46 11.48
C THR A 213 -14.57 -1.65 12.65
N TYR A 214 -15.60 -2.49 12.47
CA TYR A 214 -16.56 -2.82 13.52
C TYR A 214 -15.91 -3.51 14.72
N GLY A 215 -14.87 -4.32 14.49
CA GLY A 215 -14.11 -4.95 15.57
C GLY A 215 -13.55 -3.93 16.57
N ILE A 216 -13.09 -2.76 16.08
CA ILE A 216 -12.52 -1.69 16.90
C ILE A 216 -13.59 -0.91 17.66
N VAL A 217 -14.70 -0.54 17.01
CA VAL A 217 -15.84 0.13 17.67
C VAL A 217 -16.37 -0.72 18.83
N LEU A 218 -16.62 -2.00 18.54
CA LEU A 218 -17.22 -2.93 19.49
C LEU A 218 -16.28 -3.23 20.65
N ALA A 219 -14.96 -3.24 20.43
CA ALA A 219 -13.97 -3.36 21.49
C ALA A 219 -14.03 -2.16 22.46
N GLY A 220 -14.05 -0.93 21.92
CA GLY A 220 -14.17 0.29 22.72
C GLY A 220 -15.49 0.38 23.49
N TRP A 221 -16.62 0.01 22.87
CA TRP A 221 -17.94 0.06 23.50
C TRP A 221 -18.16 -1.04 24.54
N SER A 222 -17.75 -2.28 24.23
CA SER A 222 -17.95 -3.44 25.12
C SER A 222 -17.19 -3.34 26.44
N SER A 223 -16.10 -2.59 26.45
CA SER A 223 -15.24 -2.33 27.60
C SER A 223 -15.92 -1.50 28.70
N ASN A 224 -17.05 -0.84 28.41
CA ASN A 224 -17.80 0.04 29.33
C ASN A 224 -16.93 1.07 30.08
N ASN A 225 -15.89 1.55 29.39
CA ASN A 225 -15.00 2.61 29.84
C ASN A 225 -15.08 3.76 28.82
N LYS A 226 -15.46 4.95 29.29
CA LYS A 226 -15.60 6.14 28.43
C LYS A 226 -14.29 6.50 27.72
N TYR A 227 -13.15 6.21 28.34
CA TYR A 227 -11.84 6.45 27.74
C TYR A 227 -11.59 5.53 26.53
N ALA A 228 -11.84 4.22 26.69
CA ALA A 228 -11.73 3.25 25.60
C ALA A 228 -12.72 3.51 24.47
N MET A 229 -13.94 3.94 24.82
CA MET A 229 -14.96 4.31 23.86
C MET A 229 -14.55 5.53 23.01
N LEU A 230 -13.93 6.56 23.61
CA LEU A 230 -13.41 7.71 22.85
C LEU A 230 -12.30 7.31 21.88
N GLY A 231 -11.40 6.42 22.29
CA GLY A 231 -10.35 5.87 21.40
C GLY A 231 -10.95 5.07 20.23
N GLY A 232 -11.91 4.18 20.50
CA GLY A 232 -12.61 3.41 19.48
C GLY A 232 -13.38 4.28 18.48
N LEU A 233 -14.09 5.31 18.95
CA LEU A 233 -14.83 6.25 18.09
C LEU A 233 -13.90 7.04 17.16
N ARG A 234 -12.77 7.54 17.67
CA ARG A 234 -11.78 8.27 16.84
C ARG A 234 -11.13 7.38 15.79
N SER A 235 -10.75 6.15 16.16
CA SER A 235 -10.21 5.16 15.21
C SER A 235 -11.18 4.88 14.08
N THR A 236 -12.45 4.73 14.43
CA THR A 236 -13.50 4.35 13.48
C THR A 236 -13.81 5.49 12.52
N ALA A 237 -13.93 6.72 13.04
CA ALA A 237 -14.13 7.90 12.19
C ALA A 237 -12.99 8.09 11.19
N GLN A 238 -11.75 7.80 11.60
CA GLN A 238 -10.60 7.76 10.70
C GLN A 238 -10.77 6.66 9.64
N MET A 239 -10.87 5.38 10.04
CA MET A 239 -10.91 4.27 9.07
C MET A 239 -12.01 4.47 8.01
N ILE A 240 -13.24 4.80 8.44
CA ILE A 240 -14.36 5.06 7.54
C ILE A 240 -14.08 6.22 6.56
N SER A 241 -13.41 7.28 7.02
CA SER A 241 -13.11 8.43 6.16
C SER A 241 -12.11 8.10 5.05
N TYR A 242 -11.12 7.25 5.34
CA TYR A 242 -10.11 6.85 4.37
C TYR A 242 -10.56 5.70 3.48
N GLU A 243 -11.55 4.92 3.93
CA GLU A 243 -12.19 3.85 3.17
C GLU A 243 -12.80 4.35 1.86
N LEU A 244 -13.39 5.55 1.84
CA LEU A 244 -13.93 6.14 0.61
C LEU A 244 -12.83 6.41 -0.43
N SER A 245 -11.69 6.96 0.01
CA SER A 245 -10.54 7.21 -0.88
C SER A 245 -9.89 5.91 -1.36
N LEU A 246 -9.84 4.91 -0.48
CA LEU A 246 -9.38 3.56 -0.78
C LEU A 246 -10.29 2.90 -1.84
N GLY A 247 -11.61 2.98 -1.71
CA GLY A 247 -12.56 2.45 -2.69
C GLY A 247 -12.41 3.07 -4.08
N LEU A 248 -12.29 4.40 -4.15
CA LEU A 248 -12.08 5.11 -5.43
C LEU A 248 -10.77 4.71 -6.11
N THR A 249 -9.69 4.58 -5.34
CA THR A 249 -8.37 4.20 -5.90
C THR A 249 -8.28 2.72 -6.27
N MET A 250 -9.06 1.84 -5.64
CA MET A 250 -9.21 0.45 -6.08
C MET A 250 -10.06 0.31 -7.34
N ALA A 251 -10.94 1.27 -7.65
CA ALA A 251 -11.72 1.25 -8.89
C ALA A 251 -10.87 1.50 -10.14
N VAL A 252 -9.76 2.25 -10.02
CA VAL A 252 -8.84 2.56 -11.14
C VAL A 252 -8.34 1.30 -11.87
N PRO A 253 -7.69 0.31 -11.22
CA PRO A 253 -7.23 -0.89 -11.90
C PRO A 253 -8.39 -1.73 -12.48
N VAL A 254 -9.56 -1.72 -11.83
CA VAL A 254 -10.77 -2.38 -12.36
C VAL A 254 -11.22 -1.76 -13.68
N MET A 255 -11.19 -0.44 -13.79
CA MET A 255 -11.55 0.27 -15.03
C MET A 255 -10.57 -0.02 -16.16
N ILE A 256 -9.27 -0.11 -15.86
CA ILE A 256 -8.23 -0.39 -16.86
C ILE A 256 -8.39 -1.80 -17.44
N VAL A 257 -8.71 -2.78 -16.58
CA VAL A 257 -8.78 -4.20 -16.98
C VAL A 257 -10.17 -4.60 -17.49
N GLY A 258 -11.23 -3.99 -16.98
CA GLY A 258 -12.61 -4.39 -17.27
C GLY A 258 -13.07 -5.65 -16.52
N SER A 259 -12.31 -6.12 -15.53
CA SER A 259 -12.65 -7.25 -14.65
C SER A 259 -12.42 -6.88 -13.18
N MET A 260 -13.28 -7.40 -12.30
CA MET A 260 -13.12 -7.28 -10.84
C MET A 260 -12.40 -8.48 -10.21
N ASN A 261 -12.04 -9.49 -11.01
CA ASN A 261 -11.28 -10.64 -10.55
C ASN A 261 -9.80 -10.26 -10.35
N LEU A 262 -9.25 -10.57 -9.18
CA LEU A 262 -7.84 -10.30 -8.85
C LEU A 262 -6.86 -11.04 -9.76
N LYS A 263 -7.21 -12.27 -10.19
CA LYS A 263 -6.36 -13.06 -11.10
C LYS A 263 -6.27 -12.40 -12.47
N ASP A 264 -7.38 -11.91 -13.00
CA ASP A 264 -7.42 -11.19 -14.28
C ASP A 264 -6.66 -9.87 -14.19
N ILE A 265 -6.80 -9.14 -13.08
CA ILE A 265 -6.05 -7.90 -12.83
C ILE A 265 -4.55 -8.15 -12.84
N VAL A 266 -4.08 -9.19 -12.15
CA VAL A 266 -2.66 -9.56 -12.12
C VAL A 266 -2.18 -10.00 -13.51
N ASN A 267 -2.97 -10.78 -14.24
CA ASN A 267 -2.62 -11.24 -15.59
C ASN A 267 -2.58 -10.10 -16.61
N ALA A 268 -3.45 -9.09 -16.50
CA ALA A 268 -3.40 -7.90 -17.33
C ALA A 268 -2.10 -7.10 -17.15
N GLN A 269 -1.44 -7.23 -15.99
CA GLN A 269 -0.15 -6.62 -15.69
C GLN A 269 1.06 -7.47 -16.13
N ALA A 270 0.84 -8.66 -16.70
CA ALA A 270 1.91 -9.58 -17.09
C ALA A 270 2.67 -9.17 -18.37
N ALA A 271 2.22 -8.12 -19.08
CA ALA A 271 2.84 -7.69 -20.34
C ALA A 271 4.27 -7.15 -20.11
N PRO A 272 5.29 -7.63 -20.85
CA PRO A 272 6.61 -6.99 -20.87
C PRO A 272 6.52 -5.66 -21.62
N PRO A 273 7.16 -4.55 -21.17
CA PRO A 273 8.10 -4.37 -20.05
C PRO A 273 7.43 -3.96 -18.72
N VAL A 274 8.23 -3.84 -17.64
CA VAL A 274 7.84 -3.36 -16.27
C VAL A 274 7.00 -2.07 -16.26
N ILE A 275 7.05 -1.29 -17.34
CA ILE A 275 6.24 -0.09 -17.59
C ILE A 275 4.73 -0.41 -17.66
N SER A 276 4.35 -1.66 -17.93
CA SER A 276 2.95 -2.09 -17.98
C SER A 276 2.24 -2.06 -16.62
N TRP A 277 2.99 -2.03 -15.51
CA TRP A 277 2.41 -1.99 -14.17
C TRP A 277 1.56 -0.74 -13.97
N PHE A 278 0.44 -0.89 -13.26
CA PHE A 278 -0.51 0.21 -13.10
C PHE A 278 0.03 1.37 -12.24
N VAL A 279 1.09 1.14 -11.45
CA VAL A 279 1.85 2.24 -10.80
C VAL A 279 2.32 3.28 -11.81
N PHE A 280 2.84 2.85 -12.96
CA PHE A 280 3.37 3.79 -13.96
C PHE A 280 2.27 4.45 -14.76
N GLN A 281 1.10 3.80 -14.86
CA GLN A 281 -0.06 4.35 -15.56
C GLN A 281 -0.78 5.42 -14.73
N ASN A 282 -0.97 5.15 -13.44
CA ASN A 282 -1.60 6.08 -12.51
C ASN A 282 -0.90 6.06 -11.13
N PRO A 283 0.23 6.79 -10.99
CA PRO A 283 0.96 6.85 -9.72
C PRO A 283 0.18 7.59 -8.63
N LEU A 284 -0.72 8.50 -9.01
CA LEU A 284 -1.56 9.25 -8.07
C LEU A 284 -2.49 8.29 -7.33
N ALA A 285 -3.19 7.42 -8.05
CA ALA A 285 -4.09 6.44 -7.45
C ALA A 285 -3.30 5.43 -6.59
N ALA A 286 -2.12 4.99 -7.03
CA ALA A 286 -1.26 4.11 -6.25
C ALA A 286 -0.79 4.77 -4.93
N ALA A 287 -0.39 6.04 -4.97
CA ALA A 287 0.06 6.78 -3.79
C ALA A 287 -1.08 7.02 -2.79
N ILE A 288 -2.26 7.43 -3.28
CA ILE A 288 -3.44 7.62 -2.44
C ILE A 288 -3.88 6.28 -1.82
N LEU A 289 -3.86 5.18 -2.59
CA LEU A 289 -4.17 3.85 -2.08
C LEU A 289 -3.21 3.48 -0.94
N MET A 290 -1.90 3.68 -1.12
CA MET A 290 -0.91 3.39 -0.08
C MET A 290 -1.19 4.17 1.21
N ILE A 291 -1.44 5.48 1.10
CA ILE A 291 -1.72 6.33 2.26
C ILE A 291 -3.03 5.92 2.93
N ALA A 292 -4.08 5.61 2.16
CA ALA A 292 -5.38 5.20 2.70
C ALA A 292 -5.29 3.84 3.40
N LEU A 293 -4.53 2.89 2.84
CA LEU A 293 -4.32 1.60 3.48
C LEU A 293 -3.44 1.70 4.74
N VAL A 294 -2.51 2.66 4.84
CA VAL A 294 -1.78 2.95 6.09
C VAL A 294 -2.76 3.43 7.16
N ALA A 295 -3.71 4.31 6.80
CA ALA A 295 -4.73 4.80 7.71
C ALA A 295 -5.67 3.70 8.21
N GLU A 296 -5.97 2.70 7.36
CA GLU A 296 -6.81 1.54 7.69
C GLU A 296 -6.16 0.62 8.75
N ILE A 297 -4.84 0.51 8.76
CA ILE A 297 -4.11 -0.30 9.76
C ILE A 297 -4.01 0.44 11.12
N ASN A 298 -4.37 1.72 11.20
CA ASN A 298 -4.20 2.58 12.38
C ASN A 298 -2.75 2.68 12.87
N ARG A 299 -1.78 2.73 11.95
CA ARG A 299 -0.36 2.80 12.31
C ARG A 299 0.22 4.21 12.16
N ALA A 300 1.25 4.53 12.93
CA ALA A 300 1.91 5.84 12.89
C ALA A 300 2.32 6.21 11.45
N PRO A 301 1.98 7.42 10.98
CA PRO A 301 1.50 8.60 11.71
C PRO A 301 -0.02 8.68 11.97
N PHE A 302 -0.78 7.65 11.57
CA PHE A 302 -2.24 7.54 11.69
C PHE A 302 -2.68 6.69 12.91
N ASP A 303 -1.85 6.58 13.95
CA ASP A 303 -2.08 5.80 15.18
C ASP A 303 -2.77 6.60 16.30
N LEU A 304 -3.80 7.38 15.94
CA LEU A 304 -4.53 8.26 16.88
C LEU A 304 -5.12 7.57 18.13
N PRO A 305 -5.62 6.32 18.05
CA PRO A 305 -6.17 5.62 19.22
C PRO A 305 -5.10 4.97 20.10
N GLU A 306 -3.95 4.60 19.53
CA GLU A 306 -2.88 3.89 20.24
C GLU A 306 -1.90 4.85 20.92
N ALA A 307 -1.86 6.12 20.49
CA ALA A 307 -0.91 7.12 20.97
C ALA A 307 -0.86 7.22 22.50
N GLU A 308 0.24 6.72 23.09
CA GLU A 308 0.56 6.78 24.52
C GLU A 308 0.53 8.21 25.10
N GLN A 309 0.71 9.21 24.26
CA GLN A 309 0.76 10.63 24.62
C GLN A 309 -0.63 11.29 24.66
N GLU A 310 -1.67 10.65 24.13
CA GLU A 310 -3.05 11.17 24.16
C GLU A 310 -3.99 10.21 24.92
N LEU A 311 -4.45 9.16 24.23
CA LEU A 311 -5.52 8.27 24.67
C LEU A 311 -5.03 6.89 25.10
N THR A 312 -3.71 6.71 25.34
CA THR A 312 -3.02 5.50 25.79
C THR A 312 -3.74 4.20 25.46
N ALA A 313 -3.44 3.59 24.31
CA ALA A 313 -3.98 2.29 23.86
C ALA A 313 -5.51 2.22 23.61
N GLY A 314 -6.26 3.31 23.74
CA GLY A 314 -7.61 3.48 23.18
C GLY A 314 -8.56 2.30 23.43
N PHE A 315 -8.97 1.59 22.38
CA PHE A 315 -9.91 0.47 22.47
C PHE A 315 -9.31 -0.83 23.07
N MET A 316 -7.99 -0.90 23.25
CA MET A 316 -7.28 -2.07 23.76
C MET A 316 -7.02 -2.02 25.28
N THR A 317 -7.33 -0.91 25.96
CA THR A 317 -6.94 -0.68 27.36
C THR A 317 -7.45 -1.74 28.35
N GLU A 318 -8.64 -2.28 28.12
CA GLU A 318 -9.29 -3.26 29.00
C GLU A 318 -9.02 -4.72 28.59
N TYR A 319 -8.18 -4.94 27.57
CA TYR A 319 -7.85 -6.28 27.08
C TYR A 319 -6.51 -6.76 27.63
N SER A 320 -6.44 -8.02 28.07
CA SER A 320 -5.23 -8.67 28.54
C SER A 320 -5.00 -10.01 27.82
N GLY A 321 -3.80 -10.58 28.00
CA GLY A 321 -3.41 -11.89 27.51
C GLY A 321 -3.62 -12.06 26.00
N MET A 322 -4.28 -13.15 25.61
CA MET A 322 -4.47 -13.50 24.21
C MET A 322 -5.43 -12.57 23.46
N LYS A 323 -6.41 -11.96 24.13
CA LYS A 323 -7.34 -11.04 23.45
C LYS A 323 -6.71 -9.69 23.11
N PHE A 324 -5.78 -9.22 23.92
CA PHE A 324 -4.91 -8.11 23.52
C PHE A 324 -4.01 -8.52 22.35
N ALA A 325 -3.41 -9.71 22.45
CA ALA A 325 -2.53 -10.24 21.42
C ALA A 325 -3.22 -10.37 20.06
N SER A 326 -4.51 -10.73 20.02
CA SER A 326 -5.26 -10.87 18.77
C SER A 326 -5.54 -9.53 18.07
N PHE A 327 -5.73 -8.42 18.79
CA PHE A 327 -5.80 -7.09 18.17
C PHE A 327 -4.48 -6.71 17.51
N MET A 328 -3.37 -6.85 18.23
CA MET A 328 -2.04 -6.60 17.67
C MET A 328 -1.78 -7.53 16.48
N MET A 329 -2.09 -8.83 16.62
CA MET A 329 -1.95 -9.80 15.53
C MET A 329 -2.72 -9.36 14.28
N ALA A 330 -3.95 -8.88 14.43
CA ALA A 330 -4.74 -8.39 13.31
C ALA A 330 -4.15 -7.15 12.64
N GLU A 331 -3.56 -6.22 13.40
CA GLU A 331 -2.86 -5.07 12.84
C GLU A 331 -1.61 -5.49 12.05
N TYR A 332 -0.80 -6.41 12.59
CA TYR A 332 0.39 -6.92 11.89
C TYR A 332 0.04 -7.75 10.66
N LEU A 333 -0.99 -8.60 10.74
CA LEU A 333 -1.54 -9.29 9.57
C LEU A 333 -2.11 -8.28 8.56
N GLY A 334 -2.74 -7.21 9.04
CA GLY A 334 -3.26 -6.11 8.23
C GLY A 334 -2.17 -5.43 7.41
N MET A 335 -0.97 -5.24 7.97
CA MET A 335 0.18 -4.73 7.21
C MET A 335 0.59 -5.63 6.04
N ILE A 336 0.58 -6.94 6.26
CA ILE A 336 0.88 -7.91 5.21
C ILE A 336 -0.23 -7.86 4.16
N ALA A 337 -1.50 -7.84 4.58
CA ALA A 337 -2.66 -7.78 3.70
C ALA A 337 -2.66 -6.54 2.80
N VAL A 338 -2.49 -5.36 3.40
CA VAL A 338 -2.38 -4.08 2.70
C VAL A 338 -1.22 -4.09 1.69
N SER A 339 -0.06 -4.57 2.11
CA SER A 339 1.10 -4.64 1.22
C SER A 339 0.84 -5.58 0.03
N MET A 340 0.18 -6.73 0.28
CA MET A 340 -0.22 -7.65 -0.77
C MET A 340 -1.27 -7.04 -1.71
N ILE A 341 -2.28 -6.35 -1.19
CA ILE A 341 -3.30 -5.64 -1.98
C ILE A 341 -2.64 -4.64 -2.94
N VAL A 342 -1.71 -3.82 -2.44
CA VAL A 342 -0.99 -2.86 -3.29
C VAL A 342 -0.17 -3.58 -4.37
N VAL A 343 0.51 -4.67 -4.02
CA VAL A 343 1.32 -5.40 -5.01
C VAL A 343 0.45 -6.02 -6.10
N VAL A 344 -0.67 -6.64 -5.72
CA VAL A 344 -1.63 -7.29 -6.63
C VAL A 344 -2.31 -6.27 -7.54
N LEU A 345 -2.74 -5.13 -7.00
CA LEU A 345 -3.48 -4.14 -7.78
C LEU A 345 -2.58 -3.26 -8.63
N TYR A 346 -1.36 -2.93 -8.18
CA TYR A 346 -0.55 -1.89 -8.83
C TYR A 346 0.85 -2.34 -9.28
N PHE A 347 1.49 -3.29 -8.59
CA PHE A 347 2.88 -3.73 -8.88
C PHE A 347 2.98 -5.09 -9.58
N GLY A 348 1.94 -5.54 -10.29
CA GLY A 348 2.01 -6.74 -11.13
C GLY A 348 1.88 -8.06 -10.36
N GLY A 349 1.42 -8.06 -9.10
CA GLY A 349 1.22 -9.27 -8.32
C GLY A 349 2.48 -10.15 -8.26
N TYR A 350 2.32 -11.43 -8.59
CA TYR A 350 3.41 -12.42 -8.65
C TYR A 350 4.22 -12.36 -9.97
N HIS A 351 3.82 -11.56 -10.97
CA HIS A 351 4.54 -11.52 -12.25
C HIS A 351 5.87 -10.76 -12.16
N LEU A 352 6.94 -11.43 -12.59
CA LEU A 352 8.28 -10.87 -12.83
C LEU A 352 8.92 -11.72 -13.94
N VAL A 353 10.01 -11.24 -14.55
CA VAL A 353 10.80 -12.01 -15.50
C VAL A 353 11.13 -13.38 -14.88
N LEU A 354 10.95 -14.47 -15.65
CA LEU A 354 11.10 -15.89 -15.26
C LEU A 354 9.98 -16.55 -14.43
N VAL A 355 8.92 -15.84 -13.98
CA VAL A 355 7.86 -16.49 -13.16
C VAL A 355 6.96 -17.43 -13.98
N ASN A 356 6.70 -17.08 -15.24
CA ASN A 356 5.91 -17.94 -16.14
C ASN A 356 6.62 -19.27 -16.46
N GLU A 357 7.95 -19.29 -16.36
CA GLU A 357 8.77 -20.48 -16.62
C GLU A 357 8.90 -21.38 -15.39
N VAL A 358 8.83 -20.81 -14.19
CA VAL A 358 8.94 -21.56 -12.93
C VAL A 358 7.80 -21.14 -11.98
N PRO A 359 6.66 -21.87 -11.99
CA PRO A 359 5.49 -21.53 -11.17
C PRO A 359 5.76 -21.41 -9.66
N ILE A 360 6.74 -22.18 -9.14
CA ILE A 360 7.15 -22.16 -7.72
C ILE A 360 7.75 -20.80 -7.30
N LEU A 361 8.29 -20.03 -8.25
CA LEU A 361 8.80 -18.68 -7.98
C LEU A 361 7.68 -17.67 -7.69
N GLY A 362 6.42 -17.94 -8.04
CA GLY A 362 5.29 -17.01 -7.87
C GLY A 362 5.15 -16.49 -6.42
N PRO A 363 4.93 -17.37 -5.42
CA PRO A 363 4.81 -16.94 -4.02
C PRO A 363 6.06 -16.24 -3.48
N LEU A 364 7.24 -16.66 -3.93
CA LEU A 364 8.52 -16.04 -3.53
C LEU A 364 8.67 -14.63 -4.08
N VAL A 365 8.29 -14.41 -5.34
CA VAL A 365 8.32 -13.08 -5.99
C VAL A 365 7.31 -12.16 -5.35
N LEU A 366 6.08 -12.63 -5.08
CA LEU A 366 5.09 -11.84 -4.36
C LEU A 366 5.63 -11.42 -2.98
N THR A 367 6.18 -12.37 -2.22
CA THR A 367 6.78 -12.09 -0.91
C THR A 367 7.94 -11.10 -1.02
N ALA A 368 8.80 -11.25 -2.04
CA ALA A 368 9.92 -10.35 -2.29
C ALA A 368 9.48 -8.91 -2.63
N LYS A 369 8.31 -8.73 -3.26
CA LYS A 369 7.72 -7.39 -3.49
C LYS A 369 7.04 -6.82 -2.25
N VAL A 370 6.44 -7.68 -1.42
CA VAL A 370 5.79 -7.30 -0.16
C VAL A 370 6.80 -6.82 0.88
N ILE A 371 7.98 -7.44 1.00
CA ILE A 371 9.00 -7.08 2.01
C ILE A 371 9.43 -5.60 1.93
N PRO A 372 9.78 -5.04 0.75
CA PRO A 372 10.09 -3.61 0.62
C PRO A 372 8.94 -2.70 1.04
N LEU A 373 7.69 -3.05 0.76
CA LEU A 373 6.53 -2.27 1.20
C LEU A 373 6.38 -2.32 2.72
N LEU A 374 6.54 -3.49 3.34
CA LEU A 374 6.55 -3.62 4.80
C LEU A 374 7.66 -2.77 5.43
N ILE A 375 8.87 -2.82 4.86
CA ILE A 375 10.00 -1.99 5.28
C ILE A 375 9.65 -0.50 5.12
N GLY A 376 9.00 -0.12 4.03
CA GLY A 376 8.50 1.24 3.80
C GLY A 376 7.51 1.68 4.88
N LEU A 377 6.55 0.83 5.26
CA LEU A 377 5.60 1.12 6.34
C LEU A 377 6.31 1.31 7.69
N VAL A 378 7.35 0.51 7.99
CA VAL A 378 8.14 0.66 9.22
C VAL A 378 9.02 1.92 9.16
N TRP A 379 9.55 2.27 7.98
CA TRP A 379 10.31 3.49 7.77
C TRP A 379 9.45 4.72 8.04
N VAL A 380 8.24 4.77 7.47
CA VAL A 380 7.27 5.84 7.68
C VAL A 380 7.00 6.03 9.18
N ARG A 381 6.77 4.93 9.92
CA ARG A 381 6.62 4.96 11.39
C ARG A 381 7.86 5.51 12.12
N ALA A 382 9.06 5.15 11.67
CA ALA A 382 10.30 5.54 12.34
C ALA A 382 10.69 7.01 12.12
N THR A 383 10.19 7.63 11.04
CA THR A 383 10.63 8.96 10.59
C THR A 383 9.58 10.06 10.75
N LEU A 384 8.30 9.75 10.54
CA LEU A 384 7.27 10.77 10.55
C LEU A 384 6.74 11.04 11.97
N PRO A 385 6.50 12.31 12.33
CA PRO A 385 5.78 12.65 13.54
C PRO A 385 4.30 12.29 13.42
N ARG A 386 3.63 12.14 14.57
CA ARG A 386 2.18 11.95 14.61
C ARG A 386 1.44 13.22 14.23
N ILE A 387 0.32 13.05 13.54
CA ILE A 387 -0.57 14.14 13.12
C ILE A 387 -1.77 14.18 14.07
N ARG A 388 -2.23 15.37 14.45
CA ARG A 388 -3.45 15.54 15.25
C ARG A 388 -4.69 15.10 14.46
N TYR A 389 -5.67 14.49 15.15
CA TYR A 389 -6.94 14.00 14.56
C TYR A 389 -7.61 15.00 13.60
N ASP A 390 -7.75 16.25 14.00
CA ASP A 390 -8.45 17.26 13.17
C ASP A 390 -7.75 17.51 11.83
N ARG A 391 -6.41 17.56 11.82
CA ARG A 391 -5.61 17.75 10.60
C ARG A 391 -5.63 16.52 9.71
N LEU A 392 -5.63 15.34 10.31
CA LEU A 392 -5.73 14.07 9.61
C LEU A 392 -7.09 13.95 8.91
N MET A 393 -8.19 14.25 9.61
CA MET A 393 -9.53 14.27 9.01
C MET A 393 -9.64 15.30 7.88
N GLN A 394 -9.09 16.51 8.06
CA GLN A 394 -9.04 17.52 7.00
C GLN A 394 -8.24 17.03 5.78
N PHE A 395 -7.13 16.32 5.99
CA PHE A 395 -6.35 15.75 4.90
C PHE A 395 -7.12 14.67 4.12
N GLY A 396 -7.82 13.75 4.81
CA GLY A 396 -8.67 12.76 4.17
C GLY A 396 -9.77 13.39 3.30
N TRP A 397 -10.54 14.32 3.87
CA TRP A 397 -11.71 14.90 3.22
C TRP A 397 -11.41 16.00 2.21
N LYS A 398 -10.45 16.91 2.49
CA LYS A 398 -10.15 18.06 1.62
C LYS A 398 -9.09 17.76 0.57
N VAL A 399 -8.24 16.76 0.78
CA VAL A 399 -7.12 16.46 -0.12
C VAL A 399 -7.26 15.08 -0.75
N MET A 400 -7.33 14.02 0.04
CA MET A 400 -7.31 12.65 -0.51
C MET A 400 -8.55 12.33 -1.34
N LEU A 401 -9.75 12.66 -0.84
CA LEU A 401 -10.99 12.36 -1.55
C LEU A 401 -11.09 13.07 -2.91
N PRO A 402 -10.88 14.40 -3.03
CA PRO A 402 -10.87 15.07 -4.32
C PRO A 402 -9.79 14.55 -5.28
N LEU A 403 -8.59 14.25 -4.77
CA LEU A 403 -7.51 13.68 -5.58
C LEU A 403 -7.82 12.26 -6.07
N ALA A 404 -8.47 11.43 -5.24
CA ALA A 404 -8.90 10.09 -5.62
C ALA A 404 -9.96 10.16 -6.73
N LEU A 405 -10.92 11.08 -6.61
CA LEU A 405 -11.94 11.31 -7.63
C LEU A 405 -11.31 11.82 -8.94
N LEU A 406 -10.36 12.75 -8.86
CA LEU A 406 -9.58 13.19 -10.01
C LEU A 406 -8.88 12.02 -10.69
N ALA A 407 -8.24 11.13 -9.91
CA ALA A 407 -7.55 9.96 -10.45
C ALA A 407 -8.49 9.00 -11.20
N VAL A 408 -9.74 8.83 -10.73
CA VAL A 408 -10.77 8.02 -11.39
C VAL A 408 -11.31 8.67 -12.67
N VAL A 409 -11.70 9.95 -12.59
CA VAL A 409 -12.21 10.71 -13.76
C VAL A 409 -11.14 10.74 -14.85
N TRP A 410 -9.90 10.89 -14.45
CA TRP A 410 -8.76 10.86 -15.33
C TRP A 410 -8.58 9.55 -16.07
N THR A 411 -8.60 8.43 -15.34
CA THR A 411 -8.49 7.10 -15.96
C THR A 411 -9.65 6.84 -16.89
N ALA A 412 -10.87 7.30 -16.54
CA ALA A 412 -12.01 7.23 -17.44
C ALA A 412 -11.75 7.98 -18.76
N MET A 413 -11.28 9.23 -18.68
CA MET A 413 -10.98 10.03 -19.88
C MET A 413 -9.87 9.39 -20.72
N ALA A 414 -8.81 8.90 -20.09
CA ALA A 414 -7.71 8.24 -20.79
C ALA A 414 -8.16 6.98 -21.55
N LEU A 415 -9.04 6.17 -20.94
CA LEU A 415 -9.61 4.98 -21.58
C LEU A 415 -10.51 5.34 -22.75
N VAL A 416 -11.44 6.28 -22.59
CA VAL A 416 -12.35 6.72 -23.66
C VAL A 416 -11.57 7.27 -24.86
N ILE A 417 -10.54 8.08 -24.62
CA ILE A 417 -9.68 8.60 -25.69
C ILE A 417 -8.93 7.44 -26.37
N GLY A 418 -8.38 6.50 -25.61
CA GLY A 418 -7.72 5.31 -26.15
C GLY A 418 -8.62 4.48 -27.06
N ASP A 419 -9.87 4.27 -26.65
CA ASP A 419 -10.88 3.50 -27.39
C ASP A 419 -11.29 4.20 -28.70
N VAL A 420 -11.52 5.52 -28.66
CA VAL A 420 -11.92 6.32 -29.82
C VAL A 420 -10.85 6.27 -30.92
N PHE A 421 -9.57 6.31 -30.56
CA PHE A 421 -8.46 6.33 -31.51
C PHE A 421 -7.88 4.93 -31.80
N GLN A 422 -8.48 3.85 -31.28
CA GLN A 422 -8.07 2.44 -31.50
C GLN A 422 -6.56 2.20 -31.31
N SER A 423 -5.89 2.98 -30.46
CA SER A 423 -4.43 2.98 -30.34
C SER A 423 -3.99 2.86 -28.88
N THR A 424 -3.45 1.69 -28.54
CA THR A 424 -2.84 1.41 -27.23
C THR A 424 -1.70 2.36 -26.90
N LEU A 425 -0.99 2.86 -27.92
CA LEU A 425 0.06 3.87 -27.77
C LEU A 425 -0.50 5.22 -27.31
N LEU A 426 -1.69 5.63 -27.77
CA LEU A 426 -2.28 6.90 -27.37
C LEU A 426 -2.71 6.86 -25.89
N TYR A 427 -3.27 5.74 -25.44
CA TYR A 427 -3.53 5.50 -24.01
C TYR A 427 -2.24 5.62 -23.19
N GLY A 428 -1.15 4.98 -23.63
CA GLY A 428 0.15 5.05 -22.96
C GLY A 428 0.79 6.46 -22.99
N VAL A 429 0.63 7.23 -24.06
CA VAL A 429 1.15 8.60 -24.18
C VAL A 429 0.34 9.56 -23.31
N VAL A 430 -0.99 9.46 -23.33
CA VAL A 430 -1.87 10.26 -22.45
C VAL A 430 -1.55 9.93 -21.00
N SER A 431 -1.54 8.66 -20.61
CA SER A 431 -1.15 8.24 -19.27
C SER A 431 0.28 8.69 -18.89
N GLY A 432 1.24 8.64 -19.81
CA GLY A 432 2.65 9.02 -19.59
C GLY A 432 2.89 10.54 -19.48
N VAL A 433 2.25 11.36 -20.30
CA VAL A 433 2.27 12.83 -20.15
C VAL A 433 1.71 13.23 -18.78
N LEU A 434 0.74 12.45 -18.32
CA LEU A 434 0.03 12.70 -17.08
C LEU A 434 0.78 12.22 -15.84
N PHE A 435 1.52 11.11 -15.96
CA PHE A 435 2.58 10.73 -15.04
C PHE A 435 3.58 11.88 -14.87
N LEU A 436 4.04 12.50 -15.95
CA LEU A 436 5.01 13.60 -15.90
C LEU A 436 4.44 14.88 -15.26
N VAL A 437 3.17 15.22 -15.52
CA VAL A 437 2.53 16.39 -14.91
C VAL A 437 2.37 16.22 -13.40
N VAL A 438 1.91 15.05 -12.95
CA VAL A 438 1.69 14.80 -11.52
C VAL A 438 3.00 14.64 -10.77
N VAL A 439 3.95 13.88 -11.31
CA VAL A 439 5.27 13.68 -10.70
C VAL A 439 6.09 14.98 -10.75
N GLY A 440 6.02 15.73 -11.85
CA GLY A 440 6.65 17.05 -11.98
C GLY A 440 6.04 18.06 -11.02
N GLY A 441 4.71 18.06 -10.86
CA GLY A 441 3.99 18.90 -9.90
C GLY A 441 4.32 18.55 -8.44
N SER A 442 4.40 17.26 -8.09
CA SER A 442 4.73 16.83 -6.73
C SER A 442 6.19 17.08 -6.38
N LEU A 443 7.12 16.85 -7.31
CA LEU A 443 8.54 17.18 -7.14
C LEU A 443 8.74 18.69 -6.99
N TYR A 444 8.06 19.50 -7.80
CA TYR A 444 8.09 20.96 -7.68
C TYR A 444 7.54 21.46 -6.33
N PHE A 445 6.51 20.80 -5.79
CA PHE A 445 5.96 21.12 -4.48
C PHE A 445 6.91 20.70 -3.34
N LEU A 446 7.51 19.51 -3.43
CA LEU A 446 8.44 18.98 -2.42
C LEU A 446 9.75 19.78 -2.36
N THR A 447 10.27 20.26 -3.49
CA THR A 447 11.47 21.12 -3.50
C THR A 447 11.20 22.50 -2.90
N ARG A 448 9.95 22.97 -2.96
CA ARG A 448 9.55 24.24 -2.33
C ARG A 448 9.15 24.09 -0.85
N ALA A 449 8.57 22.96 -0.47
CA ALA A 449 8.29 22.65 0.93
C ALA A 449 9.57 22.48 1.78
N GLY A 450 10.72 22.25 1.13
CA GLY A 450 12.04 22.26 1.75
C GLY A 450 12.69 23.64 1.89
N GLN A 451 12.06 24.72 1.43
CA GLN A 451 12.51 26.08 1.74
C GLN A 451 11.82 26.54 3.02
N PRO A 452 12.55 26.75 4.14
CA PRO A 452 11.97 27.38 5.31
C PRO A 452 11.53 28.79 4.90
N ALA A 453 10.21 28.98 4.81
CA ALA A 453 9.57 30.27 4.53
C ALA A 453 9.80 31.31 5.64
N ASP A 454 10.53 30.94 6.69
CA ASP A 454 10.79 31.77 7.86
C ASP A 454 12.22 32.36 7.85
N ALA A 455 13.06 32.03 6.86
CA ALA A 455 14.41 32.61 6.71
C ALA A 455 14.41 33.91 5.86
N GLU A 456 13.30 34.24 5.21
CA GLU A 456 13.15 35.43 4.37
C GLU A 456 12.77 36.69 5.17
N GLU A 457 12.24 36.54 6.39
CA GLU A 457 11.88 37.68 7.25
C GLU A 457 13.10 38.34 7.92
N ASP A 458 14.19 37.57 8.15
CA ASP A 458 15.46 38.06 8.70
C ASP A 458 16.39 38.70 7.63
N LEU A 459 16.05 38.57 6.34
CA LEU A 459 16.77 39.18 5.21
C LEU A 459 16.11 40.46 4.69
N ALA A 460 14.95 40.83 5.23
CA ALA A 460 14.21 42.03 4.84
C ALA A 460 14.91 43.35 5.26
N ASP A 461 15.94 43.27 6.10
CA ASP A 461 16.73 44.42 6.57
C ASP A 461 18.03 44.67 5.78
N ASP A 462 18.29 43.98 4.65
CA ASP A 462 19.47 44.25 3.82
C ASP A 462 19.12 45.18 2.62
N PRO A 463 19.58 46.46 2.61
CA PRO A 463 19.11 47.45 1.66
C PRO A 463 19.91 47.43 0.33
N ILE A 464 20.16 46.28 -0.27
CA ILE A 464 20.54 46.17 -1.69
C ILE A 464 19.85 44.90 -2.21
N ILE A 465 18.81 44.96 -3.03
CA ILE A 465 18.87 44.75 -4.49
C ILE A 465 17.51 45.15 -5.08
N THR A 466 17.48 46.25 -5.81
CA THR A 466 16.49 46.49 -6.86
C THR A 466 16.91 45.71 -8.12
N GLY A 467 16.00 44.94 -8.73
CA GLY A 467 16.25 44.21 -9.99
C GLY A 467 14.96 44.00 -10.83
N GLU A 468 15.11 44.02 -12.16
CA GLU A 468 14.12 44.44 -13.18
C GLU A 468 12.88 43.56 -13.44
N ARG A 469 11.74 44.20 -13.76
CA ARG A 469 10.48 43.58 -14.23
C ARG A 469 10.49 43.24 -15.73
N ARG A 470 11.46 42.47 -16.24
CA ARG A 470 11.41 41.96 -17.64
C ARG A 470 11.96 40.55 -17.82
N ASP A 471 12.08 39.79 -16.73
CA ASP A 471 12.66 38.45 -16.82
C ASP A 471 11.62 37.37 -17.17
N VAL A 472 12.07 36.33 -17.88
CA VAL A 472 11.22 35.19 -18.29
C VAL A 472 10.54 34.54 -17.09
N GLY A 473 11.18 34.61 -15.91
CA GLY A 473 10.62 34.17 -14.64
C GLY A 473 9.34 34.91 -14.20
N TRP A 474 9.23 36.23 -14.44
CA TRP A 474 8.03 36.99 -14.11
C TRP A 474 6.86 36.65 -15.05
N ALA A 475 7.15 36.44 -16.34
CA ALA A 475 6.17 35.99 -17.31
C ALA A 475 5.67 34.57 -16.97
N LEU A 476 6.58 33.67 -16.58
CA LEU A 476 6.24 32.31 -16.15
C LEU A 476 5.39 32.33 -14.87
N LEU A 477 5.70 33.22 -13.92
CA LEU A 477 4.93 33.39 -12.68
C LEU A 477 3.49 33.85 -12.94
N ASN A 478 3.28 34.74 -13.90
CA ASN A 478 1.93 35.17 -14.29
C ASN A 478 1.18 34.08 -15.05
N VAL A 479 1.84 33.26 -15.86
CA VAL A 479 1.22 32.12 -16.55
C VAL A 479 0.83 31.04 -15.55
N VAL A 480 1.71 30.71 -14.60
CA VAL A 480 1.43 29.75 -13.52
C VAL A 480 0.36 30.29 -12.58
N GLY A 481 0.41 31.58 -12.24
CA GLY A 481 -0.64 32.27 -11.49
C GLY A 481 -1.99 32.28 -12.20
N ALA A 482 -2.01 32.41 -13.54
CA ALA A 482 -3.23 32.33 -14.33
C ALA A 482 -3.78 30.89 -14.43
N ILE A 483 -2.92 29.87 -14.46
CA ILE A 483 -3.34 28.45 -14.46
C ILE A 483 -3.91 28.06 -13.08
N LEU A 484 -3.24 28.45 -12.00
CA LEU A 484 -3.74 28.24 -10.64
C LEU A 484 -5.02 29.06 -10.39
N GLY A 485 -5.05 30.31 -10.85
CA GLY A 485 -6.23 31.17 -10.83
C GLY A 485 -7.40 30.58 -11.64
N GLY A 486 -7.12 29.89 -12.75
CA GLY A 486 -8.13 29.14 -13.51
C GLY A 486 -8.70 27.96 -12.73
N LEU A 487 -7.88 27.26 -11.95
CA LEU A 487 -8.33 26.16 -11.09
C LEU A 487 -9.24 26.69 -9.96
N PHE A 488 -8.86 27.81 -9.33
CA PHE A 488 -9.69 28.48 -8.33
C PHE A 488 -10.97 29.09 -8.94
N ALA A 489 -10.89 29.68 -10.14
CA ALA A 489 -12.04 30.19 -10.86
C ALA A 489 -13.02 29.06 -11.23
N LEU A 490 -12.53 27.85 -11.50
CA LEU A 490 -13.36 26.68 -11.76
C LEU A 490 -14.06 26.18 -10.49
N VAL A 491 -13.37 26.21 -9.34
CA VAL A 491 -14.00 25.97 -8.02
C VAL A 491 -15.07 27.02 -7.71
N ASP A 492 -14.78 28.30 -7.95
CA ASP A 492 -15.73 29.39 -7.73
C ASP A 492 -16.92 29.33 -8.71
N PHE A 493 -16.68 28.92 -9.95
CA PHE A 493 -17.70 28.72 -10.96
C PHE A 493 -18.63 27.57 -10.57
N VAL A 494 -18.08 26.43 -10.14
CA VAL A 494 -18.85 25.30 -9.63
C VAL A 494 -19.64 25.72 -8.38
N ALA A 495 -19.04 26.46 -7.45
CA ALA A 495 -19.73 27.02 -6.29
C ALA A 495 -20.83 28.02 -6.69
N SER A 496 -20.66 28.76 -7.79
CA SER A 496 -21.69 29.67 -8.32
C SER A 496 -22.89 28.92 -8.90
N ILE A 497 -22.65 27.77 -9.56
CA ILE A 497 -23.71 26.88 -10.06
C ILE A 497 -24.50 26.30 -8.90
N PHE A 498 -23.82 25.82 -7.85
CA PHE A 498 -24.49 25.33 -6.65
C PHE A 498 -25.28 26.41 -5.93
N ARG A 499 -24.77 27.65 -5.85
CA ARG A 499 -25.53 28.80 -5.33
C ARG A 499 -26.75 29.14 -6.20
N GLY A 500 -26.62 29.06 -7.52
CA GLY A 500 -27.74 29.25 -8.46
C GLY A 500 -28.83 28.20 -8.32
N LEU A 501 -28.44 26.93 -8.14
CA LEU A 501 -29.37 25.83 -7.87
C LEU A 501 -30.03 25.95 -6.49
N ALA A 502 -29.28 26.36 -5.46
CA ALA A 502 -29.83 26.63 -4.13
C ALA A 502 -30.85 27.78 -4.14
N ARG A 503 -30.60 28.83 -4.94
CA ARG A 503 -31.55 29.94 -5.17
C ARG A 503 -32.80 29.50 -5.92
N ALA A 504 -32.66 28.65 -6.93
CA ALA A 504 -33.80 28.06 -7.64
C ALA A 504 -34.65 27.15 -6.72
N GLY A 505 -34.07 26.62 -5.65
CA GLY A 505 -34.73 25.86 -4.59
C GLY A 505 -35.34 26.68 -3.45
N GLY A 506 -35.28 28.02 -3.48
CA GLY A 506 -35.98 28.89 -2.52
C GLY A 506 -35.27 29.13 -1.17
N ILE A 507 -33.96 28.88 -1.07
CA ILE A 507 -33.20 29.07 0.19
C ILE A 507 -32.71 30.54 0.28
N PRO A 508 -32.98 31.28 1.37
CA PRO A 508 -32.51 32.66 1.57
C PRO A 508 -30.98 32.80 1.66
N ASP A 509 -30.42 33.90 1.14
CA ASP A 509 -28.97 34.12 0.96
C ASP A 509 -28.15 34.04 2.28
N GLU A 510 -28.72 34.36 3.44
CA GLU A 510 -28.02 34.26 4.74
C GLU A 510 -27.72 32.80 5.14
N GLU A 511 -28.63 31.85 4.86
CA GLU A 511 -28.43 30.43 5.16
C GLU A 511 -27.52 29.75 4.13
N ALA A 512 -27.62 30.11 2.85
CA ALA A 512 -26.73 29.58 1.81
C ALA A 512 -25.26 29.99 2.03
N THR A 513 -25.03 31.19 2.58
CA THR A 513 -23.69 31.68 2.92
C THR A 513 -23.19 31.09 4.24
N ALA A 514 -24.05 30.98 5.26
CA ALA A 514 -23.71 30.37 6.54
C ALA A 514 -23.43 28.86 6.46
N LEU A 515 -24.05 28.14 5.52
CA LEU A 515 -23.78 26.73 5.26
C LEU A 515 -22.40 26.49 4.62
N ALA A 516 -21.85 27.46 3.89
CA ALA A 516 -20.56 27.34 3.22
C ALA A 516 -19.36 27.79 4.09
N THR A 517 -19.57 28.64 5.10
CA THR A 517 -18.47 29.27 5.87
C THR A 517 -18.39 28.88 7.34
N ARG A 518 -19.12 27.85 7.81
CA ARG A 518 -19.06 27.46 9.22
C ARG A 518 -17.90 26.50 9.51
N GLU A 519 -16.68 27.06 9.64
CA GLU A 519 -15.67 26.68 10.63
C GLU A 519 -14.42 27.57 10.52
N ASP A 520 -14.51 28.78 11.09
CA ASP A 520 -13.37 29.39 11.76
C ASP A 520 -13.87 30.20 12.97
N PRO A 521 -13.79 29.69 14.21
CA PRO A 521 -14.14 30.47 15.39
C PRO A 521 -12.96 31.33 15.91
N ALA A 522 -11.87 31.48 15.17
CA ALA A 522 -10.66 32.18 15.64
C ALA A 522 -10.26 33.39 14.79
N ALA A 523 -11.19 34.32 14.53
CA ALA A 523 -10.83 35.67 14.09
C ALA A 523 -11.01 36.66 15.25
N PRO A 524 -9.94 37.33 15.75
CA PRO A 524 -10.08 38.32 16.80
C PRO A 524 -10.86 39.53 16.27
N LYS A 525 -11.93 39.89 16.98
CA LYS A 525 -12.67 41.14 16.72
C LYS A 525 -11.70 42.32 16.84
N ARG A 526 -11.42 43.01 15.73
CA ARG A 526 -10.81 44.35 15.76
C ARG A 526 -11.77 45.28 16.50
N GLN A 527 -11.41 45.63 17.74
CA GLN A 527 -11.96 46.80 18.40
C GLN A 527 -11.46 48.03 17.66
N THR A 528 -12.37 48.74 16.99
CA THR A 528 -12.12 50.09 16.51
C THR A 528 -12.17 51.03 17.71
N THR A 529 -11.00 51.50 18.16
CA THR A 529 -10.87 52.70 18.97
C THR A 529 -11.01 53.93 18.08
N GLY A 530 -11.92 54.81 18.47
CA GLY A 530 -12.16 56.16 17.96
C GLY A 530 -13.43 56.62 18.68
N GLY A 531 -13.40 57.57 19.61
CA GLY A 531 -12.68 58.83 19.57
C GLY A 531 -13.65 59.93 19.14
N ASP A 532 -14.68 60.15 19.97
CA ASP A 532 -15.29 61.44 20.37
C ASP A 532 -16.60 61.18 21.12
#